data_AF-A0A661ZE70-F1
#
_entry.id   AF-A0A661ZE70-F1
#
_cell.length_a   1.000
_cell.length_b   1.000
_cell.length_c   1.000
_cell.angle_alpha   90.00
_cell.angle_beta   90.00
_cell.angle_gamma   90.00
#
_symmetry.space_group_name_H-M   'P 1'
#
loop_
_entity.id
_entity.type
_entity.pdbx_description
1 polymer ?
#
loop_
_entity_poly.entity_id
_entity_poly.type
_entity_poly.pdbx_seq_one_letter_code
_entity_poly.pdbx_strand_id
1 'polypeptide(L)'
;DLQTGNTIEIPKFSFEEGKRFFDGTKISANDDTIIIAEGIHALNPKLTEHIDSKIKYKIYISALTQIGIDGHNRIPTTDNRLLRRMIRDYKYRGYSAFDTLKRWPSVRRGEEKNIFPYQEHADIMFNSALLYELALLKKYAEPLLKNICQSEKEFAEARRILKFLSYFKDLNDEDEIPPTSILREFLGDSSFHY
;
A
#
# COMPACT_ATOMS: atom_id res chain seq x y z
N ASP A 1 -10.11 -25.42 -11.63
CA ASP A 1 -9.81 -26.32 -10.50
C ASP A 1 -10.50 -25.90 -9.22
N LEU A 2 -10.10 -24.81 -8.56
CA LEU A 2 -10.76 -24.43 -7.30
C LEU A 2 -12.25 -24.08 -7.50
N GLN A 3 -12.59 -23.40 -8.61
CA GLN A 3 -13.99 -23.10 -8.98
C GLN A 3 -14.83 -24.34 -9.32
N THR A 4 -14.19 -25.47 -9.63
CA THR A 4 -14.88 -26.73 -9.95
C THR A 4 -14.95 -27.66 -8.74
N GLY A 5 -14.65 -27.15 -7.53
CA GLY A 5 -14.68 -27.90 -6.28
C GLY A 5 -13.45 -28.76 -6.00
N ASN A 6 -12.41 -28.69 -6.85
CA ASN A 6 -11.21 -29.51 -6.66
C ASN A 6 -10.33 -28.95 -5.54
N THR A 7 -9.79 -29.85 -4.73
CA THR A 7 -8.75 -29.52 -3.76
C THR A 7 -7.44 -29.21 -4.48
N ILE A 8 -6.89 -28.03 -4.24
CA ILE A 8 -5.58 -27.62 -4.77
C ILE A 8 -4.61 -27.33 -3.64
N GLU A 9 -3.32 -27.44 -3.92
CA GLU A 9 -2.28 -26.94 -3.02
C GLU A 9 -1.98 -25.47 -3.35
N ILE A 10 -2.13 -24.58 -2.38
CA ILE A 10 -1.93 -23.15 -2.60
C ILE A 10 -0.45 -22.78 -2.45
N PRO A 11 0.16 -22.13 -3.45
CA PRO A 11 1.52 -21.65 -3.31
C PRO A 11 1.59 -20.47 -2.34
N LYS A 12 2.67 -20.39 -1.56
CA LYS A 12 3.01 -19.25 -0.73
C LYS A 12 4.26 -18.56 -1.26
N PHE A 13 4.42 -17.28 -0.97
CA PHE A 13 5.58 -16.49 -1.40
C PHE A 13 6.42 -16.08 -0.19
N SER A 14 7.70 -16.45 -0.18
CA SER A 14 8.65 -15.98 0.83
C SER A 14 9.22 -14.63 0.39
N PHE A 15 8.96 -13.58 1.17
CA PHE A 15 9.53 -12.25 0.92
C PHE A 15 11.04 -12.19 1.23
N GLU A 16 11.51 -13.00 2.17
CA GLU A 16 12.94 -13.09 2.52
C GLU A 16 13.74 -13.75 1.41
N GLU A 17 13.24 -14.85 0.85
CA GLU A 17 13.94 -15.59 -0.22
C GLU A 17 13.58 -15.10 -1.63
N GLY A 18 12.50 -14.33 -1.76
CA GLY A 18 11.97 -13.87 -3.04
C GLY A 18 11.44 -14.99 -3.93
N LYS A 19 11.02 -16.13 -3.36
CA LYS A 19 10.64 -17.34 -4.09
C LYS A 19 9.28 -17.88 -3.66
N ARG A 20 8.63 -18.55 -4.61
CA ARG A 20 7.41 -19.32 -4.37
C ARG A 20 7.77 -20.68 -3.77
N PHE A 21 7.05 -21.09 -2.73
CA PHE A 21 7.17 -22.40 -2.11
C PHE A 21 5.79 -23.03 -1.89
N PHE A 22 5.81 -24.32 -1.59
CA PHE A 22 4.64 -25.14 -1.30
C PHE A 22 4.90 -25.83 0.05
N ASP A 23 3.95 -25.74 0.98
CA ASP A 23 4.08 -26.28 2.34
C ASP A 23 3.01 -27.33 2.65
N GLY A 24 2.35 -27.87 1.62
CA GLY A 24 1.25 -28.82 1.79
C GLY A 24 -0.10 -28.20 2.12
N THR A 25 -0.20 -26.86 2.23
CA THR A 25 -1.49 -26.21 2.49
C THR A 25 -2.45 -26.46 1.32
N LYS A 26 -3.53 -27.20 1.60
CA LYS A 26 -4.57 -27.52 0.63
C LYS A 26 -5.85 -26.75 0.91
N ILE A 27 -6.49 -26.28 -0.16
CA ILE A 27 -7.76 -25.57 -0.10
C ILE A 27 -8.74 -26.18 -1.10
N SER A 28 -10.02 -26.18 -0.74
CA SER A 28 -11.15 -26.49 -1.62
C SER A 28 -12.21 -25.39 -1.46
N ALA A 29 -13.03 -25.19 -2.48
CA ALA A 29 -14.14 -24.25 -2.45
C ALA A 29 -15.45 -24.99 -2.72
N ASN A 30 -16.51 -24.54 -2.06
CA ASN A 30 -17.89 -24.95 -2.32
C ASN A 30 -18.72 -23.73 -2.75
N ASP A 31 -20.03 -23.92 -2.96
CA ASP A 31 -20.93 -22.86 -3.42
C ASP A 31 -21.06 -21.69 -2.42
N ASP A 32 -20.73 -21.91 -1.14
CA ASP A 32 -20.74 -20.89 -0.08
C ASP A 32 -19.37 -20.23 0.16
N THR A 33 -18.35 -20.57 -0.64
CA THR A 33 -16.98 -20.10 -0.44
C THR A 33 -16.72 -18.78 -1.19
N ILE A 34 -16.29 -17.75 -0.46
CA ILE A 34 -15.79 -16.49 -1.04
C ILE A 34 -14.28 -16.58 -1.20
N ILE A 35 -13.79 -16.35 -2.42
CA ILE A 35 -12.36 -16.29 -2.73
C ILE A 35 -11.94 -14.83 -2.85
N ILE A 36 -10.96 -14.43 -2.04
CA ILE A 36 -10.34 -13.10 -2.11
C ILE A 36 -9.00 -13.24 -2.83
N ALA A 37 -8.90 -12.63 -4.01
CA ALA A 37 -7.65 -12.51 -4.75
C ALA A 37 -7.13 -11.08 -4.64
N GLU A 38 -6.07 -10.88 -3.87
CA GLU A 38 -5.42 -9.58 -3.73
C GLU A 38 -4.11 -9.48 -4.53
N GLY A 39 -3.71 -8.25 -4.84
CA GLY A 39 -2.45 -7.97 -5.52
C GLY A 39 -2.51 -6.74 -6.41
N ILE A 40 -1.33 -6.20 -6.74
CA ILE A 40 -1.20 -4.97 -7.53
C ILE A 40 -1.74 -5.10 -8.97
N HIS A 41 -1.97 -6.32 -9.46
CA HIS A 41 -2.53 -6.60 -10.79
C HIS A 41 -3.92 -7.23 -10.74
N ALA A 42 -4.59 -7.26 -9.59
CA ALA A 42 -5.87 -7.96 -9.41
C ALA A 42 -6.97 -7.47 -10.36
N LEU A 43 -6.91 -6.20 -10.79
CA LEU A 43 -7.86 -5.60 -11.73
C LEU A 43 -7.50 -5.80 -13.21
N ASN A 44 -6.34 -6.38 -13.53
CA ASN A 44 -5.97 -6.66 -14.90
C ASN A 44 -6.87 -7.78 -15.46
N PRO A 45 -7.68 -7.53 -16.51
CA PRO A 45 -8.59 -8.55 -17.05
C PRO A 45 -7.89 -9.84 -17.48
N LYS A 46 -6.62 -9.77 -17.89
CA LYS A 46 -5.82 -10.96 -18.26
C LYS A 46 -5.62 -11.93 -17.10
N LEU A 47 -5.60 -11.45 -15.85
CA LEU A 47 -5.40 -12.30 -14.68
C LEU A 47 -6.60 -13.24 -14.44
N THR A 48 -7.80 -12.80 -14.83
CA THR A 48 -9.06 -13.50 -14.55
C THR A 48 -9.86 -13.74 -15.84
N GLU A 49 -9.18 -13.89 -16.97
CA GLU A 49 -9.80 -13.98 -18.29
C GLU A 49 -10.71 -15.22 -18.44
N HIS A 50 -10.40 -16.29 -17.70
CA HIS A 50 -11.18 -17.53 -17.68
C HIS A 50 -12.30 -17.55 -16.63
N ILE A 51 -12.45 -16.47 -15.85
CA ILE A 51 -13.48 -16.36 -14.81
C ILE A 51 -14.63 -15.51 -15.34
N ASP A 52 -15.87 -15.99 -15.22
CA ASP A 52 -17.07 -15.23 -15.62
C ASP A 52 -17.12 -13.89 -14.86
N SER A 53 -17.40 -12.79 -15.56
CA SER A 53 -17.54 -11.46 -14.96
C SER A 53 -18.68 -11.37 -13.95
N LYS A 54 -19.73 -12.19 -14.09
CA LYS A 54 -20.90 -12.17 -13.19
C LYS A 54 -20.60 -12.61 -11.77
N ILE A 55 -19.55 -13.41 -11.57
CA ILE A 55 -19.14 -13.93 -10.26
C ILE A 55 -17.96 -13.15 -9.68
N LYS A 56 -17.55 -12.05 -10.32
CA LYS A 56 -16.45 -11.20 -9.88
C LYS A 56 -17.01 -9.92 -9.28
N TYR A 57 -16.48 -9.56 -8.11
CA TYR A 57 -16.63 -8.24 -7.53
C TYR A 57 -15.24 -7.65 -7.31
N LYS A 58 -14.96 -6.52 -7.97
CA LYS A 58 -13.63 -5.91 -8.07
C LYS A 58 -13.57 -4.65 -7.23
N ILE A 59 -12.60 -4.60 -6.33
CA ILE A 59 -12.38 -3.48 -5.42
C ILE A 59 -11.06 -2.81 -5.77
N TYR A 60 -11.06 -1.50 -6.00
CA TYR A 60 -9.85 -0.71 -6.12
C TYR A 60 -9.61 0.07 -4.83
N ILE A 61 -8.47 -0.14 -4.19
CA ILE A 61 -8.08 0.58 -2.96
C ILE A 61 -6.97 1.58 -3.29
N SER A 62 -7.15 2.84 -2.92
CA SER A 62 -6.11 3.86 -3.07
C SER A 62 -6.19 4.91 -1.97
N ALA A 63 -5.04 5.47 -1.58
CA ALA A 63 -4.96 6.57 -0.62
C ALA A 63 -5.11 7.91 -1.34
N LEU A 64 -6.32 8.22 -1.80
CA LEU A 64 -6.63 9.44 -2.56
C LEU A 64 -6.76 10.62 -1.58
N THR A 65 -5.70 11.42 -1.46
CA THR A 65 -5.68 12.55 -0.54
C THR A 65 -6.56 13.67 -1.10
N GLN A 66 -7.62 14.04 -0.38
CA GLN A 66 -8.62 15.03 -0.84
C GLN A 66 -8.40 16.42 -0.25
N ILE A 67 -7.49 16.57 0.72
CA ILE A 67 -7.21 17.84 1.38
C ILE A 67 -6.21 18.70 0.60
N GLY A 68 -6.45 20.00 0.59
CA GLY A 68 -5.50 21.01 0.15
C GLY A 68 -4.64 21.49 1.32
N ILE A 69 -3.46 22.01 1.02
CA ILE A 69 -2.65 22.81 1.94
C ILE A 69 -3.33 24.17 2.15
N ASP A 70 -3.86 24.73 1.06
CA ASP A 70 -4.65 25.95 1.02
C ASP A 70 -5.66 25.88 -0.14
N GLY A 71 -6.33 27.00 -0.45
CA GLY A 71 -7.34 27.08 -1.52
C GLY A 71 -6.81 26.85 -2.95
N HIS A 72 -5.49 26.81 -3.15
CA HIS A 72 -4.85 26.70 -4.46
C HIS A 72 -3.88 25.51 -4.56
N ASN A 73 -3.29 25.08 -3.44
CA ASN A 73 -2.29 24.03 -3.38
C ASN A 73 -2.90 22.73 -2.85
N ARG A 74 -2.98 21.71 -3.73
CA ARG A 74 -3.44 20.37 -3.34
C ARG A 74 -2.30 19.55 -2.76
N ILE A 75 -2.61 18.67 -1.80
CA ILE A 75 -1.65 17.68 -1.33
C ILE A 75 -1.51 16.58 -2.38
N PRO A 76 -0.30 16.28 -2.89
CA PRO A 76 -0.13 15.21 -3.86
C PRO A 76 -0.42 13.85 -3.22
N THR A 77 -1.40 13.12 -3.78
CA THR A 77 -1.67 11.71 -3.42
C THR A 77 -0.41 10.84 -3.51
N THR A 78 0.52 11.16 -4.42
CA THR A 78 1.80 10.46 -4.56
C THR A 78 2.67 10.56 -3.32
N ASP A 79 2.65 11.69 -2.62
CA ASP A 79 3.48 11.91 -1.43
C ASP A 79 2.93 11.14 -0.24
N ASN A 80 1.61 11.15 -0.05
CA ASN A 80 0.97 10.32 0.98
C ASN A 80 1.27 8.82 0.76
N ARG A 81 1.12 8.34 -0.49
CA ARG A 81 1.45 6.94 -0.84
C ARG A 81 2.92 6.61 -0.63
N LEU A 82 3.82 7.55 -0.93
CA LEU A 82 5.25 7.39 -0.69
C LEU A 82 5.55 7.30 0.81
N LEU A 83 4.96 8.16 1.64
CA LEU A 83 5.14 8.14 3.10
C LEU A 83 4.66 6.83 3.71
N ARG A 84 3.44 6.39 3.37
CA ARG A 84 2.90 5.07 3.77
C ARG A 84 3.85 3.94 3.37
N ARG A 85 4.32 3.95 2.11
CA ARG A 85 5.25 2.94 1.60
C ARG A 85 6.58 2.96 2.37
N MET A 86 7.15 4.13 2.60
CA MET A 86 8.43 4.28 3.29
C MET A 86 8.39 3.72 4.71
N ILE A 87 7.35 4.08 5.47
CA ILE A 87 7.19 3.61 6.85
C ILE A 87 6.99 2.10 6.89
N ARG A 88 6.12 1.55 6.03
CA ARG A 88 5.87 0.11 5.94
C ARG A 88 7.10 -0.66 5.47
N ASP A 89 7.77 -0.21 4.40
CA ASP A 89 8.94 -0.88 3.84
C ASP A 89 10.11 -0.86 4.86
N TYR A 90 10.25 0.20 5.66
CA TYR A 90 11.21 0.25 6.78
C TYR A 90 10.86 -0.73 7.91
N LYS A 91 9.61 -0.73 8.37
CA LYS A 91 9.18 -1.58 9.50
C LYS A 91 9.20 -3.07 9.19
N TYR A 92 8.75 -3.47 8.00
CA TYR A 92 8.43 -4.87 7.71
C TYR A 92 9.27 -5.51 6.59
N ARG A 93 10.07 -4.73 5.86
CA ARG A 93 10.79 -5.23 4.69
C ARG A 93 12.29 -4.92 4.68
N GLY A 94 12.79 -4.30 5.76
CA GLY A 94 14.22 -3.99 5.92
C GLY A 94 14.77 -2.97 4.93
N TYR A 95 13.92 -2.22 4.22
CA TYR A 95 14.36 -1.18 3.30
C TYR A 95 14.56 0.16 4.03
N SER A 96 15.67 0.84 3.74
CA SER A 96 15.85 2.22 4.22
C SER A 96 14.96 3.19 3.44
N ALA A 97 14.74 4.39 3.99
CA ALA A 97 14.06 5.46 3.24
C ALA A 97 14.79 5.83 1.94
N PHE A 98 16.12 5.74 1.93
CA PHE A 98 16.93 5.90 0.73
C PHE A 98 16.56 4.85 -0.33
N ASP A 99 16.48 3.57 0.04
CA ASP A 99 16.09 2.50 -0.90
C ASP A 99 14.69 2.72 -1.46
N THR A 100 13.75 3.16 -0.61
CA THR A 100 12.39 3.50 -1.05
C THR A 100 12.39 4.64 -2.05
N LEU A 101 13.06 5.77 -1.76
CA LEU A 101 13.13 6.92 -2.67
C LEU A 101 13.79 6.56 -4.00
N LYS A 102 14.90 5.84 -3.95
CA LYS A 102 15.63 5.39 -5.15
C LYS A 102 14.76 4.53 -6.07
N ARG A 103 13.90 3.68 -5.49
CA ARG A 103 12.98 2.80 -6.24
C ARG A 103 11.70 3.48 -6.67
N TRP A 104 11.30 4.57 -6.03
CA TRP A 104 10.00 5.22 -6.22
C TRP A 104 9.68 5.56 -7.69
N PRO A 105 10.60 6.12 -8.50
CA PRO A 105 10.31 6.38 -9.91
C PRO A 105 9.97 5.12 -10.70
N SER A 106 10.59 3.98 -10.38
CA SER A 106 10.29 2.70 -11.01
C SER A 106 8.90 2.18 -10.62
N VAL A 107 8.55 2.30 -9.33
CA VAL A 107 7.22 1.96 -8.82
C VAL A 107 6.16 2.78 -9.55
N ARG A 108 6.35 4.10 -9.67
CA ARG A 108 5.44 5.01 -10.37
C ARG A 108 5.21 4.62 -11.83
N ARG A 109 6.28 4.34 -12.58
CA ARG A 109 6.16 3.83 -13.96
C ARG A 109 5.40 2.51 -14.02
N GLY A 110 5.62 1.63 -13.06
CA GLY A 110 4.90 0.36 -12.94
C GLY A 110 3.40 0.56 -12.70
N GLU A 111 3.03 1.52 -11.85
CA GLU A 111 1.65 1.91 -11.58
C GLU A 111 0.95 2.47 -12.82
N GLU A 112 1.60 3.42 -13.51
CA GLU A 112 1.08 4.06 -14.71
C GLU A 112 0.85 3.08 -15.86
N LYS A 113 1.71 2.07 -15.98
CA LYS A 113 1.60 1.07 -17.05
C LYS A 113 0.61 -0.05 -16.72
N ASN A 114 0.57 -0.50 -15.46
CA ASN A 114 -0.05 -1.79 -15.14
C ASN A 114 -1.15 -1.73 -14.07
N ILE A 115 -1.41 -0.57 -13.46
CA ILE A 115 -2.40 -0.42 -12.38
C ILE A 115 -3.44 0.62 -12.76
N PHE A 116 -3.03 1.87 -12.99
CA PHE A 116 -3.95 2.97 -13.30
C PHE A 116 -4.82 2.74 -14.54
N PRO A 117 -4.34 2.10 -15.63
CA PRO A 117 -5.20 1.81 -16.79
C PRO A 117 -6.38 0.89 -16.47
N TYR A 118 -6.29 0.12 -15.39
CA TYR A 118 -7.30 -0.88 -15.01
C TYR A 118 -8.16 -0.46 -13.82
N GLN A 119 -7.94 0.72 -13.23
CA GLN A 119 -8.70 1.16 -12.04
C GLN A 119 -10.20 1.30 -12.31
N GLU A 120 -10.58 1.71 -13.52
CA GLU A 120 -11.97 1.86 -13.98
C GLU A 120 -12.67 0.51 -14.20
N HIS A 121 -11.94 -0.61 -14.12
CA HIS A 121 -12.56 -1.93 -14.09
C HIS A 121 -13.12 -2.28 -12.71
N ALA A 122 -12.85 -1.51 -11.66
CA ALA A 122 -13.40 -1.79 -10.34
C ALA A 122 -14.90 -1.51 -10.28
N ASP A 123 -15.63 -2.35 -9.55
CA ASP A 123 -17.05 -2.14 -9.26
C ASP A 123 -17.21 -1.12 -8.13
N ILE A 124 -16.21 -1.01 -7.25
CA ILE A 124 -16.14 0.03 -6.22
C ILE A 124 -14.72 0.52 -5.99
N MET A 125 -14.59 1.83 -5.77
CA MET A 125 -13.36 2.46 -5.29
C MET A 125 -13.46 2.71 -3.79
N PHE A 126 -12.45 2.25 -3.04
CA PHE A 126 -12.31 2.52 -1.62
C PHE A 126 -11.13 3.47 -1.39
N ASN A 127 -11.44 4.69 -0.92
CA ASN A 127 -10.43 5.65 -0.52
C ASN A 127 -9.93 5.31 0.89
N SER A 128 -8.69 4.84 1.01
CA SER A 128 -8.08 4.51 2.29
C SER A 128 -7.35 5.68 2.95
N ALA A 129 -7.36 6.89 2.34
CA ALA A 129 -6.77 8.08 2.93
C ALA A 129 -7.59 8.60 4.13
N LEU A 130 -6.91 9.11 5.15
CA LEU A 130 -7.53 9.70 6.34
C LEU A 130 -7.03 11.14 6.51
N LEU A 131 -7.94 12.05 6.89
CA LEU A 131 -7.67 13.50 6.91
C LEU A 131 -6.47 13.89 7.78
N TYR A 132 -6.26 13.18 8.88
CA TYR A 132 -5.25 13.50 9.90
C TYR A 132 -3.98 12.65 9.77
N GLU A 133 -3.90 11.75 8.79
CA GLU A 133 -2.81 10.77 8.74
C GLU A 133 -1.44 11.41 8.55
N LEU A 134 -1.32 12.50 7.78
CA LEU A 134 -0.03 13.12 7.50
C LEU A 134 0.61 13.70 8.76
N ALA A 135 -0.21 14.22 9.68
CA ALA A 135 0.22 14.70 10.99
C ALA A 135 0.81 13.58 11.87
N LEU A 136 0.29 12.35 11.70
CA LEU A 136 0.77 11.16 12.42
C LEU A 136 2.00 10.55 11.75
N LEU A 137 1.91 10.30 10.43
CA LEU A 137 2.98 9.67 9.64
C LEU A 137 4.27 10.49 9.68
N LYS A 138 4.18 11.82 9.82
CA LYS A 138 5.31 12.73 9.99
C LYS A 138 6.30 12.26 11.06
N LYS A 139 5.82 11.88 12.25
CA LYS A 139 6.64 11.42 13.38
C LYS A 139 7.53 10.23 13.01
N TYR A 140 7.04 9.35 12.14
CA TYR A 140 7.74 8.15 11.69
C TYR A 140 8.60 8.39 10.45
N ALA A 141 8.14 9.23 9.52
CA ALA A 141 8.86 9.50 8.28
C ALA A 141 10.05 10.45 8.47
N GLU A 142 9.93 11.47 9.34
CA GLU A 142 10.97 12.49 9.50
C GLU A 142 12.33 11.92 9.91
N PRO A 143 12.44 11.04 10.93
CA PRO A 143 13.73 10.46 11.31
C PRO A 143 14.37 9.68 10.15
N LEU A 144 13.56 8.94 9.39
CA LEU A 144 14.04 8.14 8.25
C LEU A 144 14.58 9.03 7.13
N LEU A 145 13.89 10.12 6.82
CA LEU A 145 14.29 11.09 5.80
C LEU A 145 15.53 11.89 6.22
N LYS A 146 15.66 12.25 7.50
CA LYS A 146 16.83 12.98 8.04
C LYS A 146 18.11 12.14 8.00
N ASN A 147 18.01 10.81 7.96
CA ASN A 147 19.15 9.90 7.87
C ASN A 147 19.74 9.79 6.45
N ILE A 148 19.12 10.39 5.43
CA ILE A 148 19.64 10.35 4.06
C ILE A 148 20.81 11.34 3.92
N CYS A 149 21.97 10.84 3.46
CA CYS A 149 23.19 11.65 3.34
C CYS A 149 23.06 12.70 2.22
N GLN A 150 23.69 13.86 2.42
CA GLN A 150 23.70 14.97 1.45
C GLN A 150 24.37 14.61 0.11
N SER A 151 25.26 13.61 0.11
CA SER A 151 25.94 13.13 -1.09
C SER A 151 25.04 12.29 -2.01
N GLU A 152 23.90 11.81 -1.51
CA GLU A 152 22.98 10.97 -2.27
C GLU A 152 22.12 11.80 -3.25
N LYS A 153 21.81 11.23 -4.42
CA LYS A 153 20.96 11.90 -5.42
C LYS A 153 19.54 12.15 -4.90
N GLU A 154 19.07 11.26 -4.04
CA GLU A 154 17.75 11.27 -3.41
C GLU A 154 17.62 12.32 -2.30
N PHE A 155 18.72 12.96 -1.87
CA PHE A 155 18.69 13.95 -0.78
C PHE A 155 17.80 15.15 -1.09
N ALA A 156 17.78 15.62 -2.34
CA ALA A 156 16.92 16.72 -2.76
C ALA A 156 15.43 16.39 -2.56
N GLU A 157 15.05 15.15 -2.88
CA GLU A 157 13.68 14.68 -2.70
C GLU A 157 13.35 14.49 -1.21
N ALA A 158 14.29 13.97 -0.42
CA ALA A 158 14.13 13.88 1.02
C ALA A 158 13.87 15.27 1.66
N ARG A 159 14.63 16.28 1.24
CA ARG A 159 14.44 17.67 1.68
C ARG A 159 13.09 18.26 1.25
N ARG A 160 12.63 17.95 0.03
CA ARG A 160 11.30 18.36 -0.46
C ARG A 160 10.20 17.78 0.43
N ILE A 161 10.29 16.48 0.74
CA ILE A 161 9.30 15.79 1.59
C ILE A 161 9.35 16.33 3.02
N LEU A 162 10.54 16.56 3.60
CA LEU A 162 10.66 17.19 4.93
C LEU A 162 10.04 18.59 4.96
N LYS A 163 10.23 19.40 3.91
CA LYS A 163 9.59 20.71 3.82
C LYS A 163 8.07 20.60 3.71
N PHE A 164 7.57 19.63 2.95
CA PHE A 164 6.14 19.33 2.86
C PHE A 164 5.57 18.93 4.24
N LEU A 165 6.23 18.03 4.96
CA LEU A 165 5.83 17.61 6.30
C LEU A 165 5.84 18.75 7.32
N SER A 166 6.67 19.78 7.12
CA SER A 166 6.72 20.95 8.03
C SER A 166 5.43 21.77 8.07
N TYR A 167 4.52 21.58 7.11
CA TYR A 167 3.21 22.24 7.10
C TYR A 167 2.19 21.59 8.03
N PHE A 168 2.48 20.39 8.55
CA PHE A 168 1.60 19.67 9.44
C PHE A 168 2.07 19.81 10.89
N LYS A 169 1.12 20.08 11.79
CA LYS A 169 1.34 20.01 13.23
C LYS A 169 1.45 18.54 13.63
N ASP A 170 2.36 18.22 14.53
CA ASP A 170 2.49 16.87 15.07
C ASP A 170 1.24 16.51 15.88
N LEU A 171 0.74 15.29 15.66
CA LEU A 171 -0.34 14.71 16.44
C LEU A 171 0.25 13.60 17.30
N ASN A 172 0.23 13.80 18.63
CA ASN A 172 0.88 12.89 19.59
C ASN A 172 -0.11 11.94 20.28
N ASP A 173 -1.41 12.14 20.08
CA ASP A 173 -2.49 11.39 20.72
C ASP A 173 -2.76 10.06 19.97
N GLU A 174 -1.74 9.23 19.83
CA GLU A 174 -1.84 7.93 19.14
C GLU A 174 -2.75 6.94 19.87
N ASP A 175 -2.95 7.11 21.17
CA ASP A 175 -3.83 6.28 22.01
C ASP A 175 -5.32 6.44 21.62
N GLU A 176 -5.70 7.57 21.04
CA GLU A 176 -7.05 7.85 20.55
C GLU A 176 -7.35 7.15 19.21
N ILE A 177 -6.33 6.56 18.56
CA ILE A 177 -6.50 5.86 17.29
C ILE A 177 -7.05 4.47 17.58
N PRO A 178 -8.21 4.08 17.02
CA PRO A 178 -8.74 2.75 17.25
C PRO A 178 -7.74 1.65 16.83
N PRO A 179 -7.64 0.53 17.57
CA PRO A 179 -6.77 -0.58 17.19
C PRO A 179 -7.18 -1.25 15.86
N THR A 180 -8.41 -0.99 15.40
CA THR A 180 -8.95 -1.42 14.11
C THR A 180 -8.68 -0.43 12.96
N SER A 181 -8.02 0.70 13.21
CA SER A 181 -7.70 1.69 12.18
C SER A 181 -6.64 1.17 11.21
N ILE A 182 -6.80 1.48 9.91
CA ILE A 182 -5.79 1.18 8.87
C ILE A 182 -4.43 1.83 9.21
N LEU A 183 -4.42 2.94 9.95
CA LEU A 183 -3.16 3.57 10.35
C LEU A 183 -2.31 2.68 11.24
N ARG A 184 -2.90 1.72 11.95
CA ARG A 184 -2.16 0.79 12.81
C ARG A 184 -1.17 -0.09 12.02
N GLU A 185 -1.34 -0.24 10.70
CA GLU A 185 -0.31 -0.80 9.81
C GLU A 185 0.99 0.02 9.85
N PHE A 186 0.91 1.34 9.95
CA PHE A 186 2.07 2.23 9.95
C PHE A 186 2.54 2.58 11.35
N LEU A 187 1.64 2.63 12.32
CA LEU A 187 1.93 3.09 13.69
C LEU A 187 2.34 1.94 14.61
N GLY A 188 1.78 0.74 14.44
CA GLY A 188 1.86 -0.36 15.39
C GLY A 188 0.54 -0.53 16.16
N ASP A 189 0.50 -1.49 17.10
CA ASP A 189 -0.63 -1.75 18.03
C ASP A 189 -1.98 -2.02 17.36
N SER A 190 -1.94 -2.71 16.22
CA SER A 190 -3.14 -3.20 15.54
C SER A 190 -3.79 -4.35 16.33
N SER A 191 -5.12 -4.41 16.35
CA SER A 191 -5.84 -5.61 16.79
C SER A 191 -5.76 -6.76 15.79
N PHE A 192 -5.27 -6.51 14.57
CA PHE A 192 -5.09 -7.53 13.55
C PHE A 192 -3.72 -8.22 13.70
N HIS A 193 -3.72 -9.55 13.60
CA HIS A 193 -2.49 -10.34 13.51
C HIS A 193 -2.08 -10.47 12.05
N TYR A 194 -0.84 -10.08 11.73
CA TYR A 194 -0.26 -10.09 10.38
C TYR A 194 0.78 -11.18 10.22
#